data_AF-A0A0R3SWD8-F1
#
_entry.id   AF-A0A0R3SWD8-F1
#
_cell.length_a   1.000
_cell.length_b   1.000
_cell.length_c   1.000
_cell.angle_alpha   90.00
_cell.angle_beta   90.00
_cell.angle_gamma   90.00
#
_symmetry.space_group_name_H-M   'P 1'
#
loop_
_entity.id
_entity.type
_entity.pdbx_description
1 polymer ?
#
loop_
_entity_poly.entity_id
_entity_poly.type
_entity_poly.pdbx_seq_one_letter_code
_entity_poly.pdbx_strand_id
1 'polypeptide(L)'
;MWQANRSEYKNDTVKVFSREEWDRLNSYLHMEEINATKCKRELEANEKIKQESYEIHKHWTNTVMGMRKKKLEAREERLRREEEERVAVDQEWARQQAEERRQKLCVARRLQLYIAPRIKSFHTAVHIGDAIKENELQLKLKELKREAAAKKNEIELEAMKKSIKEAEDEERRKSEERQAAERAVRDEQLKQIEERREMETKEKAELVAEGEKIRQLAKEAENRNRQLREEKYKLHQRTVKDRLREIEYKKELLEAQRIKEEKENEKELLFATAKRKIGKISLEKEAAAKAARNAVQEKMIDSLAQRIQKENAYREASLQAATEIDKNKWNKRVEDEIRKKEDTFKEIEAHRLKVLKENEELRVRDAEEAKEELKRLQELDEKNRFEDEKRKIQNRQKGRELAQIYLEEMKRHEDEKVKARKLAAKFLQETEKQEEMFQNYATRVINNCEETGIPTYAMKKVANQKSVDGFGTRITETDRSEECELLPDLPPYKVHLSL
;
A
#
# COMPACT_ATOMS: atom_id res chain seq x y z
N MET A 1 -130.47 -13.72 -43.68
CA MET A 1 -131.72 -13.61 -44.48
C MET A 1 -131.91 -14.92 -45.24
N TRP A 2 -133.11 -15.47 -45.15
CA TRP A 2 -133.75 -16.60 -45.86
C TRP A 2 -134.45 -17.50 -44.84
N GLN A 3 -135.70 -17.12 -44.56
CA GLN A 3 -136.72 -17.96 -43.92
C GLN A 3 -137.29 -18.91 -44.96
N ALA A 4 -137.49 -20.19 -44.60
CA ALA A 4 -138.54 -21.06 -45.12
C ALA A 4 -138.74 -22.18 -44.08
N ASN A 5 -139.77 -22.11 -43.23
CA ASN A 5 -141.09 -22.71 -43.40
C ASN A 5 -141.12 -24.24 -43.63
N ARG A 6 -141.70 -24.91 -42.62
CA ARG A 6 -142.57 -26.11 -42.67
C ARG A 6 -142.03 -27.38 -43.36
N SER A 7 -142.04 -28.48 -42.63
CA SER A 7 -143.17 -29.43 -42.70
C SER A 7 -142.94 -30.62 -41.76
N GLU A 8 -144.00 -30.98 -41.04
CA GLU A 8 -144.15 -32.31 -40.46
C GLU A 8 -144.14 -33.34 -41.58
N TYR A 9 -143.24 -34.32 -41.49
CA TYR A 9 -143.50 -35.67 -42.00
C TYR A 9 -142.84 -36.67 -41.05
N LYS A 10 -143.65 -37.26 -40.16
CA LYS A 10 -143.44 -38.66 -39.77
C LYS A 10 -143.50 -39.46 -41.06
N ASN A 11 -142.43 -40.19 -41.38
CA ASN A 11 -142.45 -41.49 -42.03
C ASN A 11 -141.03 -42.07 -41.97
N ASP A 12 -140.82 -43.00 -41.05
CA ASP A 12 -139.69 -43.90 -41.07
C ASP A 12 -139.72 -44.71 -42.37
N THR A 13 -138.84 -44.38 -43.32
CA THR A 13 -138.40 -45.30 -44.36
C THR A 13 -136.88 -45.38 -44.30
N VAL A 14 -136.38 -46.36 -43.55
CA VAL A 14 -134.97 -46.73 -43.51
C VAL A 14 -134.59 -47.34 -44.87
N LYS A 15 -133.68 -46.69 -45.59
CA LYS A 15 -133.10 -47.17 -46.84
C LYS A 15 -131.76 -47.82 -46.51
N VAL A 16 -131.66 -49.15 -46.68
CA VAL A 16 -130.43 -49.91 -46.38
C VAL A 16 -129.48 -49.78 -47.58
N PHE A 17 -128.34 -49.12 -47.38
CA PHE A 17 -127.26 -49.01 -48.37
C PHE A 17 -126.37 -50.26 -48.38
N SER A 18 -125.77 -50.59 -49.53
CA SER A 18 -124.75 -51.63 -49.65
C SER A 18 -123.45 -51.22 -48.95
N ARG A 19 -122.65 -52.18 -48.46
CA ARG A 19 -121.37 -51.91 -47.79
C ARG A 19 -120.38 -51.16 -48.69
N GLU A 20 -120.36 -51.48 -49.98
CA GLU A 20 -119.51 -50.81 -50.96
C GLU A 20 -119.93 -49.35 -51.21
N GLU A 21 -121.24 -49.08 -51.17
CA GLU A 21 -121.79 -47.73 -51.29
C GLU A 21 -121.49 -46.91 -50.03
N TRP A 22 -121.57 -47.55 -48.86
CA TRP A 22 -121.17 -46.93 -47.60
C TRP A 22 -119.67 -46.61 -47.59
N ASP A 23 -118.78 -47.53 -47.99
CA ASP A 23 -117.33 -47.27 -48.02
C ASP A 23 -116.97 -46.16 -49.03
N ARG A 24 -117.65 -46.09 -50.19
CA ARG A 24 -117.50 -44.98 -51.14
C ARG A 24 -117.97 -43.65 -50.57
N LEU A 25 -119.17 -43.60 -50.00
CA LEU A 25 -119.71 -42.37 -49.40
C LEU A 25 -118.86 -41.93 -48.20
N ASN A 26 -118.38 -42.87 -47.40
CA ASN A 26 -117.50 -42.63 -46.26
C ASN A 26 -116.14 -42.09 -46.72
N SER A 27 -115.56 -42.67 -47.78
CA SER A 27 -114.32 -42.13 -48.35
C SER A 27 -114.50 -40.76 -49.00
N TYR A 28 -115.65 -40.46 -49.65
CA TYR A 28 -115.97 -39.11 -50.15
C TYR A 28 -116.20 -38.09 -49.03
N LEU A 29 -116.92 -38.45 -47.97
CA LEU A 29 -117.16 -37.59 -46.80
C LEU A 29 -115.87 -37.30 -46.04
N HIS A 30 -114.96 -38.27 -45.95
CA HIS A 30 -113.67 -38.14 -45.27
C HIS A 30 -112.50 -37.85 -46.23
N MET A 31 -112.73 -37.48 -47.49
CA MET A 31 -111.66 -37.18 -48.46
C MET A 31 -110.73 -36.07 -47.96
N GLU A 32 -111.29 -35.01 -47.36
CA GLU A 32 -110.52 -33.90 -46.80
C GLU A 32 -109.63 -34.36 -45.63
N GLU A 33 -110.13 -35.25 -44.77
CA GLU A 33 -109.39 -35.82 -43.65
C GLU A 33 -108.29 -36.79 -44.11
N ILE A 34 -108.56 -37.60 -45.13
CA ILE A 34 -107.57 -38.49 -45.75
C ILE A 34 -106.47 -37.67 -46.43
N ASN A 35 -106.81 -36.57 -47.10
CA ASN A 35 -105.83 -35.69 -47.73
C ASN A 35 -105.03 -34.89 -46.68
N ALA A 36 -105.66 -34.43 -45.61
CA ALA A 36 -104.98 -33.76 -44.49
C ALA A 36 -104.01 -34.71 -43.76
N THR A 37 -104.38 -35.97 -43.55
CA THR A 37 -103.48 -36.97 -42.93
C THR A 37 -102.33 -37.36 -43.85
N LYS A 38 -102.55 -37.47 -45.17
CA LYS A 38 -101.47 -37.63 -46.16
C LYS A 38 -100.52 -36.43 -46.15
N CYS A 39 -101.04 -35.21 -46.20
CA CYS A 39 -100.23 -33.98 -46.17
C CYS A 39 -99.39 -33.88 -44.88
N LYS A 40 -99.95 -34.25 -43.72
CA LYS A 40 -99.20 -34.33 -42.45
C LYS A 40 -98.08 -35.36 -42.51
N ARG A 41 -98.34 -36.57 -43.03
CA ARG A 41 -97.32 -37.62 -43.19
C ARG A 41 -96.19 -37.18 -44.12
N GLU A 42 -96.52 -36.47 -45.20
CA GLU A 42 -95.53 -35.90 -46.13
C GLU A 42 -94.69 -34.79 -45.48
N LEU A 43 -95.31 -33.92 -44.68
CA LEU A 43 -94.58 -32.91 -43.89
C LEU A 43 -93.63 -33.57 -42.89
N GLU A 44 -94.11 -34.54 -42.11
CA GLU A 44 -93.29 -35.30 -41.16
C GLU A 44 -92.15 -36.06 -41.85
N ALA A 45 -92.40 -36.67 -43.02
CA ALA A 45 -91.37 -37.33 -43.81
C ALA A 45 -90.34 -36.33 -44.34
N ASN A 46 -90.76 -35.17 -44.82
CA ASN A 46 -89.86 -34.09 -45.26
C ASN A 46 -89.04 -33.51 -44.11
N GLU A 47 -89.62 -33.36 -42.93
CA GLU A 47 -88.90 -32.93 -41.72
C GLU A 47 -87.86 -33.97 -41.28
N LYS A 48 -88.20 -35.26 -41.32
CA LYS A 48 -87.24 -36.35 -41.06
C LYS A 48 -86.08 -36.32 -42.04
N ILE A 49 -86.36 -36.22 -43.35
CA ILE A 49 -85.32 -36.12 -44.38
C ILE A 49 -84.45 -34.86 -44.17
N LYS A 50 -85.04 -33.73 -43.76
CA LYS A 50 -84.30 -32.50 -43.44
C LYS A 50 -83.40 -32.68 -42.22
N GLN A 51 -83.86 -33.37 -41.18
CA GLN A 51 -83.07 -33.69 -39.99
C GLN A 51 -81.93 -34.65 -40.32
N GLU A 52 -82.20 -35.73 -41.05
CA GLU A 52 -81.19 -36.68 -41.52
C GLU A 52 -80.14 -35.98 -42.39
N SER A 53 -80.58 -35.12 -43.31
CA SER A 53 -79.69 -34.30 -44.14
C SER A 53 -78.84 -33.36 -43.30
N TYR A 54 -79.40 -32.74 -42.24
CA TYR A 54 -78.68 -31.87 -41.30
C TYR A 54 -77.62 -32.62 -40.49
N GLU A 55 -77.97 -33.78 -39.96
CA GLU A 55 -77.06 -34.65 -39.21
C GLU A 55 -75.86 -35.10 -40.06
N ILE A 56 -76.09 -35.34 -41.36
CA ILE A 56 -75.04 -35.67 -42.32
C ILE A 56 -74.12 -34.47 -42.57
N HIS A 57 -74.67 -33.28 -42.90
CA HIS A 57 -73.84 -32.14 -43.32
C HIS A 57 -73.28 -31.29 -42.19
N LYS A 58 -73.79 -31.37 -40.95
CA LYS A 58 -73.28 -30.58 -39.81
C LYS A 58 -71.82 -30.86 -39.48
N HIS A 59 -71.33 -32.05 -39.84
CA HIS A 59 -69.94 -32.47 -39.64
C HIS A 59 -69.07 -32.26 -40.89
N TRP A 60 -69.63 -31.75 -42.00
CA TRP A 60 -68.87 -31.53 -43.22
C TRP A 60 -67.95 -30.32 -43.06
N THR A 61 -66.66 -30.60 -43.12
CA THR A 61 -65.58 -29.60 -42.97
C THR A 61 -65.49 -28.63 -44.15
N ASN A 62 -66.01 -29.01 -45.32
CA ASN A 62 -66.00 -28.22 -46.55
C ASN A 62 -67.19 -27.25 -46.70
N THR A 63 -68.03 -27.10 -45.67
CA THR A 63 -69.09 -26.07 -45.64
C THR A 63 -68.52 -24.73 -45.18
N VAL A 64 -69.20 -23.61 -45.48
CA VAL A 64 -68.77 -22.26 -45.01
C VAL A 64 -68.63 -22.22 -43.48
N MET A 65 -69.53 -22.88 -42.76
CA MET A 65 -69.49 -22.99 -41.29
C MET A 65 -68.33 -23.89 -40.82
N GLY A 66 -68.10 -25.02 -41.48
CA GLY A 66 -66.97 -25.90 -41.21
C GLY A 66 -65.61 -25.22 -41.43
N MET A 67 -65.45 -24.48 -42.53
CA MET A 67 -64.24 -23.70 -42.82
C MET A 67 -64.02 -22.58 -41.80
N ARG A 68 -65.08 -21.88 -41.38
CA ARG A 68 -64.99 -20.84 -40.34
C ARG A 68 -64.58 -21.45 -38.99
N LYS A 69 -65.16 -22.59 -38.60
CA LYS A 69 -64.79 -23.32 -37.38
C LYS A 69 -63.33 -23.76 -37.42
N LYS A 70 -62.88 -24.37 -38.52
CA LYS A 70 -61.47 -24.76 -38.73
C LYS A 70 -60.51 -23.56 -38.65
N LYS A 71 -60.90 -22.40 -39.20
CA LYS A 71 -60.09 -21.16 -39.11
C LYS A 71 -60.02 -20.61 -37.68
N LEU A 72 -61.08 -20.75 -36.90
CA LEU A 72 -61.10 -20.37 -35.48
C LEU A 72 -60.24 -21.31 -34.65
N GLU A 73 -60.42 -22.63 -34.81
CA GLU A 73 -59.60 -23.65 -34.12
C GLU A 73 -58.12 -23.48 -34.46
N ALA A 74 -57.76 -23.28 -35.74
CA ALA A 74 -56.38 -23.03 -36.14
C ALA A 74 -55.81 -21.72 -35.56
N ARG A 75 -56.65 -20.70 -35.36
CA ARG A 75 -56.24 -19.44 -34.71
C ARG A 75 -56.04 -19.64 -33.22
N GLU A 76 -56.94 -20.37 -32.54
CA GLU A 76 -56.82 -20.71 -31.12
C GLU A 76 -55.57 -21.55 -30.88
N GLU A 77 -55.31 -22.58 -31.69
CA GLU A 77 -54.09 -23.37 -31.60
C GLU A 77 -52.83 -22.53 -31.80
N ARG A 78 -52.86 -21.58 -32.74
CA ARG A 78 -51.72 -20.67 -32.97
C ARG A 78 -51.50 -19.77 -31.77
N LEU A 79 -52.56 -19.16 -31.22
CA LEU A 79 -52.47 -18.32 -30.03
C LEU A 79 -52.00 -19.11 -28.81
N ARG A 80 -52.48 -20.34 -28.62
CA ARG A 80 -52.04 -21.21 -27.53
C ARG A 80 -50.55 -21.53 -27.65
N ARG A 81 -50.06 -21.84 -28.85
CA ARG A 81 -48.63 -22.05 -29.10
C ARG A 81 -47.80 -20.78 -28.85
N GLU A 82 -48.27 -19.62 -29.32
CA GLU A 82 -47.61 -18.34 -29.06
C GLU A 82 -47.54 -18.01 -27.55
N GLU A 83 -48.59 -18.34 -26.78
CA GLU A 83 -48.61 -18.17 -25.32
C GLU A 83 -47.70 -19.18 -24.60
N GLU A 84 -47.71 -20.44 -25.02
CA GLU A 84 -46.79 -21.47 -24.52
C GLU A 84 -45.32 -21.06 -24.75
N GLU A 85 -44.99 -20.51 -25.93
CA GLU A 85 -43.66 -19.97 -26.24
C GLU A 85 -43.29 -18.78 -25.36
N ARG A 86 -44.21 -17.82 -25.14
CA ARG A 86 -43.96 -16.68 -24.24
C ARG A 86 -43.71 -17.13 -22.81
N VAL A 87 -44.52 -18.05 -22.30
CA VAL A 87 -44.35 -18.60 -20.95
C VAL A 87 -43.02 -19.34 -20.83
N ALA A 88 -42.60 -20.08 -21.86
CA ALA A 88 -41.29 -20.72 -21.87
C ALA A 88 -40.16 -19.68 -21.80
N VAL A 89 -40.22 -18.61 -22.59
CA VAL A 89 -39.24 -17.51 -22.57
C VAL A 89 -39.20 -16.82 -21.19
N ASP A 90 -40.36 -16.54 -20.59
CA ASP A 90 -40.44 -15.93 -19.25
C ASP A 90 -39.82 -16.85 -18.18
N GLN A 91 -40.05 -18.17 -18.29
CA GLN A 91 -39.43 -19.15 -17.39
C GLN A 91 -37.91 -19.21 -17.56
N GLU A 92 -37.40 -19.19 -18.79
CA GLU A 92 -35.96 -19.16 -19.07
C GLU A 92 -35.32 -17.87 -18.56
N TRP A 93 -35.95 -16.73 -18.79
CA TRP A 93 -35.46 -15.44 -18.29
C TRP A 93 -35.47 -15.40 -16.76
N ALA A 94 -36.51 -15.91 -16.12
CA ALA A 94 -36.58 -16.03 -14.66
C ALA A 94 -35.45 -16.93 -14.10
N ARG A 95 -35.12 -18.03 -14.79
CA ARG A 95 -33.98 -18.90 -14.41
C ARG A 95 -32.65 -18.16 -14.54
N GLN A 96 -32.40 -17.50 -15.68
CA GLN A 96 -31.17 -16.73 -15.90
C GLN A 96 -31.02 -15.60 -14.86
N GLN A 97 -32.10 -14.87 -14.57
CA GLN A 97 -32.07 -13.80 -13.56
C GLN A 97 -31.83 -14.35 -12.15
N ALA A 98 -32.42 -15.51 -11.82
CA ALA A 98 -32.17 -16.19 -10.56
C ALA A 98 -30.70 -16.65 -10.45
N GLU A 99 -30.12 -17.19 -11.52
CA GLU A 99 -28.71 -17.57 -11.60
C GLU A 99 -27.77 -16.37 -11.46
N GLU A 100 -28.02 -15.27 -12.17
CA GLU A 100 -27.23 -14.04 -12.03
C GLU A 100 -27.29 -13.49 -10.60
N ARG A 101 -28.51 -13.44 -10.02
CA ARG A 101 -28.69 -13.00 -8.65
C ARG A 101 -27.92 -13.90 -7.70
N ARG A 102 -27.97 -15.21 -7.89
CA ARG A 102 -27.22 -16.20 -7.11
C ARG A 102 -25.71 -15.97 -7.21
N GLN A 103 -25.17 -15.77 -8.41
CA GLN A 103 -23.74 -15.48 -8.61
C GLN A 103 -23.33 -14.18 -7.91
N LYS A 104 -24.10 -13.10 -8.06
CA LYS A 104 -23.84 -11.81 -7.40
C LYS A 104 -23.84 -11.96 -5.87
N LEU A 105 -24.81 -12.70 -5.32
CA LEU A 105 -24.87 -13.01 -3.89
C LEU A 105 -23.67 -13.86 -3.44
N CYS A 106 -23.26 -14.85 -4.23
CA CYS A 106 -22.11 -15.69 -3.92
C CYS A 106 -20.82 -14.87 -3.85
N VAL A 107 -20.59 -13.99 -4.82
CA VAL A 107 -19.44 -13.06 -4.83
C VAL A 107 -19.49 -12.12 -3.62
N ALA A 108 -20.65 -11.56 -3.29
CA ALA A 108 -20.80 -10.67 -2.14
C ALA A 108 -20.52 -11.40 -0.81
N ARG A 109 -21.02 -12.62 -0.63
CA ARG A 109 -20.75 -13.45 0.56
C ARG A 109 -19.26 -13.76 0.70
N ARG A 110 -18.62 -14.16 -0.40
CA ARG A 110 -17.18 -14.42 -0.42
C ARG A 110 -16.39 -13.17 -0.01
N LEU A 111 -16.75 -11.99 -0.52
CA LEU A 111 -16.09 -10.73 -0.15
C LEU A 111 -16.29 -10.39 1.35
N GLN A 112 -17.48 -10.61 1.90
CA GLN A 112 -17.73 -10.42 3.33
C GLN A 112 -16.84 -11.32 4.19
N LEU A 113 -16.63 -12.57 3.78
CA LEU A 113 -15.73 -13.49 4.47
C LEU A 113 -14.26 -13.03 4.38
N TYR A 114 -13.78 -12.55 3.24
CA TYR A 114 -12.42 -11.99 3.12
C TYR A 114 -12.20 -10.77 4.02
N ILE A 115 -13.24 -9.98 4.29
CA ILE A 115 -13.16 -8.82 5.19
C ILE A 115 -13.08 -9.26 6.67
N ALA A 116 -13.60 -10.45 7.01
CA ALA A 116 -13.62 -10.92 8.38
C ALA A 116 -12.19 -10.94 8.98
N PRO A 117 -11.96 -10.34 10.16
CA PRO A 117 -10.61 -10.18 10.74
C PRO A 117 -9.86 -11.50 10.88
N ARG A 118 -10.59 -12.57 11.19
CA ARG A 118 -10.06 -13.93 11.35
C ARG A 118 -9.52 -14.52 10.06
N ILE A 119 -10.23 -14.34 8.95
CA ILE A 119 -9.82 -14.83 7.63
C ILE A 119 -8.69 -13.97 7.09
N LYS A 120 -8.76 -12.65 7.29
CA LYS A 120 -7.70 -11.71 6.92
C LYS A 120 -6.38 -12.03 7.61
N SER A 121 -6.39 -12.32 8.90
CA SER A 121 -5.17 -12.70 9.63
C SER A 121 -4.62 -14.05 9.14
N PHE A 122 -5.50 -14.99 8.78
CA PHE A 122 -5.10 -16.26 8.18
C PHE A 122 -4.46 -16.06 6.79
N HIS A 123 -5.05 -15.24 5.91
CA HIS A 123 -4.44 -14.93 4.60
C HIS A 123 -3.13 -14.16 4.73
N THR A 124 -3.01 -13.29 5.73
CA THR A 124 -1.73 -12.65 6.04
C THR A 124 -0.67 -13.71 6.37
N ALA A 125 -1.03 -14.76 7.13
CA ALA A 125 -0.13 -15.87 7.41
C ALA A 125 0.19 -16.72 6.17
N VAL A 126 -0.75 -16.88 5.23
CA VAL A 126 -0.50 -17.51 3.93
C VAL A 126 0.55 -16.72 3.14
N HIS A 127 0.39 -15.41 3.03
CA HIS A 127 1.36 -14.53 2.36
C HIS A 127 2.74 -14.53 3.00
N ILE A 128 2.82 -14.65 4.33
CA ILE A 128 4.10 -14.81 5.03
C ILE A 128 4.78 -16.12 4.60
N GLY A 129 4.02 -17.21 4.46
CA GLY A 129 4.54 -18.48 3.95
C GLY A 129 5.12 -18.33 2.53
N ASP A 130 4.38 -17.69 1.62
CA ASP A 130 4.84 -17.41 0.26
C ASP A 130 6.13 -16.58 0.25
N ALA A 131 6.19 -15.51 1.06
CA ALA A 131 7.37 -14.66 1.16
C ALA A 131 8.60 -15.41 1.69
N ILE A 132 8.43 -16.33 2.65
CA ILE A 132 9.54 -17.17 3.14
C ILE A 132 10.04 -18.08 2.02
N LYS A 133 9.15 -18.73 1.29
CA LYS A 133 9.52 -19.58 0.15
C LYS A 133 10.22 -18.79 -0.96
N GLU A 134 9.74 -17.58 -1.27
CA GLU A 134 10.39 -16.68 -2.22
C GLU A 134 11.81 -16.33 -1.77
N ASN A 135 12.00 -15.99 -0.49
CA ASN A 135 13.32 -15.70 0.06
C ASN A 135 14.28 -16.89 -0.06
N GLU A 136 13.82 -18.12 0.19
CA GLU A 136 14.62 -19.33 -0.02
C GLU A 136 15.05 -19.48 -1.48
N LEU A 137 14.15 -19.23 -2.43
CA LEU A 137 14.47 -19.26 -3.86
C LEU A 137 15.48 -18.17 -4.24
N GLN A 138 15.34 -16.96 -3.67
CA GLN A 138 16.30 -15.87 -3.89
C GLN A 138 17.68 -16.19 -3.31
N LEU A 139 17.75 -16.86 -2.15
CA LEU A 139 19.02 -17.32 -1.56
C LEU A 139 19.70 -18.35 -2.45
N LYS A 140 18.97 -19.37 -2.92
CA LYS A 140 19.48 -20.36 -3.89
C LYS A 140 19.99 -19.69 -5.16
N LEU A 141 19.26 -18.71 -5.70
CA LEU A 141 19.70 -17.95 -6.86
C LEU A 141 20.99 -17.16 -6.59
N LYS A 142 21.13 -16.56 -5.40
CA LYS A 142 22.35 -15.84 -5.00
C LYS A 142 23.54 -16.79 -4.88
N GLU A 143 23.34 -18.00 -4.36
CA GLU A 143 24.38 -19.03 -4.28
C GLU A 143 24.84 -19.44 -5.68
N LEU A 144 23.91 -19.77 -6.59
CA LEU A 144 24.23 -20.11 -7.98
C LEU A 144 24.97 -18.98 -8.69
N LYS A 145 24.60 -17.71 -8.45
CA LYS A 145 25.32 -16.55 -8.99
C LYS A 145 26.75 -16.44 -8.43
N ARG A 146 26.95 -16.73 -7.15
CA ARG A 146 28.29 -16.74 -6.53
C ARG A 146 29.15 -17.85 -7.12
N GLU A 147 28.61 -19.04 -7.29
CA GLU A 147 29.31 -20.17 -7.92
C GLU A 147 29.69 -19.86 -9.37
N ALA A 148 28.76 -19.29 -10.14
CA ALA A 148 29.03 -18.87 -11.52
C ALA A 148 30.11 -17.79 -11.59
N ALA A 149 30.09 -16.80 -10.69
CA ALA A 149 31.11 -15.77 -10.60
C ALA A 149 32.47 -16.34 -10.19
N ALA A 150 32.52 -17.29 -9.24
CA ALA A 150 33.75 -17.97 -8.84
C ALA A 150 34.37 -18.74 -10.01
N LYS A 151 33.57 -19.51 -10.76
CA LYS A 151 34.02 -20.21 -11.98
C LYS A 151 34.53 -19.25 -13.04
N LYS A 152 33.85 -18.11 -13.23
CA LYS A 152 34.30 -17.07 -14.17
C LYS A 152 35.68 -16.50 -13.76
N ASN A 153 35.85 -16.17 -12.49
CA ASN A 153 37.12 -15.66 -11.97
C ASN A 153 38.24 -16.69 -12.09
N GLU A 154 37.94 -17.97 -11.90
CA GLU A 154 38.92 -19.05 -12.10
C GLU A 154 39.39 -19.13 -13.55
N ILE A 155 38.46 -19.07 -14.51
CA ILE A 155 38.78 -19.01 -15.96
C ILE A 155 39.63 -17.77 -16.29
N GLU A 156 39.27 -16.60 -15.76
CA GLU A 156 40.04 -15.36 -15.97
C GLU A 156 41.45 -15.46 -15.36
N LEU A 157 41.60 -16.05 -14.18
CA LEU A 157 42.88 -16.29 -13.53
C LEU A 157 43.75 -17.26 -14.35
N GLU A 158 43.17 -18.33 -14.88
CA GLU A 158 43.88 -19.25 -15.76
C GLU A 158 44.34 -18.58 -17.05
N ALA A 159 43.49 -17.74 -17.66
CA ALA A 159 43.84 -16.96 -18.83
C ALA A 159 45.00 -15.98 -18.54
N MET A 160 44.96 -15.28 -17.40
CA MET A 160 46.06 -14.41 -16.96
C MET A 160 47.35 -15.20 -16.72
N LYS A 161 47.29 -16.36 -16.07
CA LYS A 161 48.47 -17.23 -15.87
C LYS A 161 49.06 -17.68 -17.19
N LYS A 162 48.24 -18.03 -18.19
CA LYS A 162 48.71 -18.38 -19.53
C LYS A 162 49.40 -17.19 -20.20
N SER A 163 48.78 -16.01 -20.17
CA SER A 163 49.36 -14.79 -20.73
C SER A 163 50.70 -14.40 -20.08
N ILE A 164 50.83 -14.53 -18.76
CA ILE A 164 52.10 -14.29 -18.04
C ILE A 164 53.17 -15.28 -18.50
N LYS A 165 52.83 -16.58 -18.58
CA LYS A 165 53.77 -17.61 -19.06
C LYS A 165 54.23 -17.34 -20.48
N GLU A 166 53.32 -16.99 -21.38
CA GLU A 166 53.64 -16.62 -22.76
C GLU A 166 54.58 -15.41 -22.81
N ALA A 167 54.36 -14.40 -21.97
CA ALA A 167 55.24 -13.23 -21.87
C ALA A 167 56.62 -13.58 -21.30
N GLU A 168 56.71 -14.45 -20.29
CA GLU A 168 57.96 -14.97 -19.75
C GLU A 168 58.75 -15.79 -20.78
N ASP A 169 58.06 -16.63 -21.56
CA ASP A 169 58.68 -17.44 -22.61
C ASP A 169 59.26 -16.55 -23.73
N GLU A 170 58.53 -15.51 -24.13
CA GLU A 170 59.00 -14.53 -25.12
C GLU A 170 60.19 -13.69 -24.59
N GLU A 171 60.20 -13.32 -23.31
CA GLU A 171 61.32 -12.62 -22.67
C GLU A 171 62.56 -13.51 -22.56
N ARG A 172 62.38 -14.78 -22.15
CA ARG A 172 63.42 -15.80 -22.18
C ARG A 172 64.02 -15.94 -23.57
N ARG A 173 63.19 -16.09 -24.61
CA ARG A 173 63.68 -16.26 -25.99
C ARG A 173 64.46 -15.04 -26.48
N LYS A 174 63.99 -13.83 -26.19
CA LYS A 174 64.74 -12.58 -26.49
C LYS A 174 66.05 -12.49 -25.73
N SER A 175 66.08 -12.92 -24.48
CA SER A 175 67.30 -12.96 -23.66
C SER A 175 68.31 -13.94 -24.25
N GLU A 176 67.88 -15.13 -24.65
CA GLU A 176 68.71 -16.13 -25.32
C GLU A 176 69.25 -15.63 -26.66
N GLU A 177 68.42 -14.97 -27.48
CA GLU A 177 68.82 -14.34 -28.75
C GLU A 177 69.89 -13.26 -28.51
N ARG A 178 69.73 -12.40 -27.50
CA ARG A 178 70.74 -11.40 -27.12
C ARG A 178 72.04 -12.05 -26.67
N GLN A 179 71.97 -13.06 -25.79
CA GLN A 179 73.16 -13.79 -25.34
C GLN A 179 73.87 -14.52 -26.48
N ALA A 180 73.13 -15.03 -27.46
CA ALA A 180 73.71 -15.65 -28.66
C ALA A 180 74.42 -14.59 -29.52
N ALA A 181 73.81 -13.42 -29.73
CA ALA A 181 74.41 -12.30 -30.45
C ALA A 181 75.67 -11.76 -29.74
N GLU A 182 75.63 -11.59 -28.41
CA GLU A 182 76.79 -11.18 -27.61
C GLU A 182 77.93 -12.19 -27.70
N ARG A 183 77.61 -13.49 -27.66
CA ARG A 183 78.60 -14.56 -27.89
C ARG A 183 79.22 -14.47 -29.28
N ALA A 184 78.40 -14.30 -30.32
CA ALA A 184 78.90 -14.15 -31.69
C ALA A 184 79.83 -12.93 -31.84
N VAL A 185 79.44 -11.77 -31.30
CA VAL A 185 80.28 -10.56 -31.32
C VAL A 185 81.59 -10.77 -30.55
N ARG A 186 81.54 -11.43 -29.39
CA ARG A 186 82.73 -11.76 -28.61
C ARG A 186 83.69 -12.65 -29.40
N ASP A 187 83.16 -13.67 -30.07
CA ASP A 187 83.97 -14.60 -30.87
C ASP A 187 84.61 -13.89 -32.08
N GLU A 188 83.89 -12.96 -32.73
CA GLU A 188 84.46 -12.11 -33.78
C GLU A 188 85.57 -11.19 -33.26
N GLN A 189 85.37 -10.56 -32.11
CA GLN A 189 86.40 -9.72 -31.47
C GLN A 189 87.66 -10.52 -31.12
N LEU A 190 87.50 -11.75 -30.63
CA LEU A 190 88.63 -12.64 -30.35
C LEU A 190 89.43 -12.95 -31.62
N LYS A 191 88.74 -13.27 -32.73
CA LYS A 191 89.38 -13.47 -34.03
C LYS A 191 90.14 -12.23 -34.51
N GLN A 192 89.55 -11.04 -34.38
CA GLN A 192 90.23 -9.79 -34.75
C GLN A 192 91.50 -9.54 -33.91
N ILE A 193 91.49 -9.89 -32.63
CA ILE A 193 92.68 -9.79 -31.76
C ILE A 193 93.76 -10.77 -32.21
N GLU A 194 93.39 -12.00 -32.56
CA GLU A 194 94.31 -13.00 -33.09
C GLU A 194 94.93 -12.55 -34.40
N GLU A 195 94.12 -12.08 -35.36
CA GLU A 195 94.59 -11.51 -36.63
C GLU A 195 95.55 -10.34 -36.41
N ARG A 196 95.23 -9.42 -35.49
CA ARG A 196 96.14 -8.31 -35.15
C ARG A 196 97.47 -8.81 -34.58
N ARG A 197 97.46 -9.81 -33.70
CA ARG A 197 98.70 -10.42 -33.16
C ARG A 197 99.52 -11.07 -34.26
N GLU A 198 98.89 -11.74 -35.22
CA GLU A 198 99.59 -12.28 -36.38
C GLU A 198 100.21 -11.17 -37.24
N MET A 199 99.51 -10.05 -37.44
CA MET A 199 100.07 -8.90 -38.14
C MET A 199 101.23 -8.27 -37.38
N GLU A 200 101.12 -8.07 -36.06
CA GLU A 200 102.22 -7.57 -35.23
C GLU A 200 103.45 -8.50 -35.25
N THR A 201 103.26 -9.81 -35.31
CA THR A 201 104.39 -10.75 -35.43
C THR A 201 105.06 -10.66 -36.80
N LYS A 202 104.30 -10.48 -37.88
CA LYS A 202 104.83 -10.21 -39.23
C LYS A 202 105.60 -8.89 -39.27
N GLU A 203 105.03 -7.80 -38.75
CA GLU A 203 105.68 -6.49 -38.68
C GLU A 203 107.00 -6.54 -37.88
N LYS A 204 107.01 -7.24 -36.75
CA LYS A 204 108.25 -7.45 -35.97
C LYS A 204 109.30 -8.22 -36.78
N ALA A 205 108.91 -9.23 -37.54
CA ALA A 205 109.82 -9.96 -38.40
C ALA A 205 110.40 -9.07 -39.51
N GLU A 206 109.58 -8.21 -40.11
CA GLU A 206 110.01 -7.23 -41.12
C GLU A 206 110.98 -6.19 -40.53
N LEU A 207 110.70 -5.65 -39.35
CA LEU A 207 111.59 -4.71 -38.65
C LEU A 207 112.94 -5.34 -38.30
N VAL A 208 112.97 -6.61 -37.91
CA VAL A 208 114.23 -7.34 -37.66
C VAL A 208 115.03 -7.47 -38.96
N ALA A 209 114.38 -7.82 -40.08
CA ALA A 209 115.02 -7.93 -41.39
C ALA A 209 115.54 -6.57 -41.89
N GLU A 210 114.78 -5.48 -41.68
CA GLU A 210 115.22 -4.12 -42.00
C GLU A 210 116.40 -3.69 -41.12
N GLY A 211 116.36 -3.97 -39.81
CA GLY A 211 117.46 -3.72 -38.89
C GLY A 211 118.75 -4.45 -39.26
N GLU A 212 118.67 -5.66 -39.81
CA GLU A 212 119.82 -6.38 -40.37
C GLU A 212 120.40 -5.69 -41.61
N LYS A 213 119.56 -5.23 -42.53
CA LYS A 213 119.99 -4.45 -43.71
C LYS A 213 120.66 -3.14 -43.31
N ILE A 214 120.10 -2.41 -42.34
CA ILE A 214 120.70 -1.17 -41.82
C ILE A 214 122.07 -1.45 -41.19
N ARG A 215 122.23 -2.54 -40.43
CA ARG A 215 123.52 -2.94 -39.86
C ARG A 215 124.57 -3.25 -40.93
N GLN A 216 124.17 -3.86 -42.05
CA GLN A 216 125.06 -4.10 -43.19
C GLN A 216 125.49 -2.78 -43.84
N LEU A 217 124.55 -1.88 -44.11
CA LEU A 217 124.82 -0.54 -44.67
C LEU A 217 125.71 0.30 -43.74
N ALA A 218 125.51 0.22 -42.42
CA ALA A 218 126.35 0.93 -41.44
C ALA A 218 127.81 0.46 -41.48
N LYS A 219 128.06 -0.86 -41.61
CA LYS A 219 129.42 -1.41 -41.78
C LYS A 219 130.07 -0.92 -43.07
N GLU A 220 129.32 -0.88 -44.17
CA GLU A 220 129.81 -0.34 -45.44
C GLU A 220 130.16 1.15 -45.34
N ALA A 221 129.32 1.95 -44.68
CA ALA A 221 129.55 3.36 -44.44
C ALA A 221 130.76 3.62 -43.52
N GLU A 222 130.97 2.79 -42.49
CA GLU A 222 132.13 2.87 -41.60
C GLU A 222 133.44 2.63 -42.38
N ASN A 223 133.48 1.61 -43.22
CA ASN A 223 134.61 1.33 -44.11
C ASN A 223 134.89 2.50 -45.07
N ARG A 224 133.84 3.10 -45.64
CA ARG A 224 133.94 4.26 -46.54
C ARG A 224 134.44 5.52 -45.82
N ASN A 225 133.97 5.74 -44.59
CA ASN A 225 134.44 6.83 -43.74
C ASN A 225 135.90 6.67 -43.33
N ARG A 226 136.36 5.45 -43.09
CA ARG A 226 137.78 5.17 -42.81
C ARG A 226 138.67 5.63 -43.98
N GLN A 227 138.28 5.32 -45.21
CA GLN A 227 138.97 5.78 -46.42
C GLN A 227 138.99 7.32 -46.54
N LEU A 228 137.84 7.97 -46.28
CA LEU A 228 137.76 9.44 -46.29
C LEU A 228 138.60 10.11 -45.20
N ARG A 229 138.76 9.48 -44.02
CA ARG A 229 139.62 10.01 -42.95
C ARG A 229 141.09 10.00 -43.36
N GLU A 230 141.53 8.97 -44.06
CA GLU A 230 142.89 8.88 -44.60
C GLU A 230 143.15 9.98 -45.65
N GLU A 231 142.17 10.30 -46.49
CA GLU A 231 142.26 11.41 -47.44
C GLU A 231 142.27 12.78 -46.74
N LYS A 232 141.40 12.98 -45.74
CA LYS A 232 141.36 14.22 -44.94
C LYS A 232 142.66 14.47 -44.18
N TYR A 233 143.32 13.43 -43.68
CA TYR A 233 144.62 13.57 -43.02
C TYR A 233 145.68 14.15 -43.97
N LYS A 234 145.71 13.69 -45.23
CA LYS A 234 146.59 14.22 -46.28
C LYS A 234 146.27 15.68 -46.63
N LEU A 235 144.99 16.07 -46.62
CA LEU A 235 144.56 17.44 -46.87
C LEU A 235 144.88 18.37 -45.69
N HIS A 236 144.68 17.91 -44.46
CA HIS A 236 144.90 18.69 -43.24
C HIS A 236 146.37 19.12 -43.08
N GLN A 237 147.32 18.26 -43.44
CA GLN A 237 148.74 18.63 -43.49
C GLN A 237 149.01 19.83 -44.44
N ARG A 238 148.20 20.03 -45.47
CA ARG A 238 148.31 21.18 -46.37
C ARG A 238 147.72 22.44 -45.74
N THR A 239 146.54 22.35 -45.13
CA THR A 239 145.82 23.50 -44.56
C THR A 239 146.47 24.09 -43.31
N VAL A 240 147.13 23.27 -42.48
CA VAL A 240 147.86 23.75 -41.29
C VAL A 240 148.98 24.73 -41.67
N LYS A 241 149.61 24.54 -42.84
CA LYS A 241 150.61 25.48 -43.37
C LYS A 241 150.02 26.85 -43.74
N ASP A 242 148.71 26.92 -44.00
CA ASP A 242 148.05 28.16 -44.42
C ASP A 242 147.47 28.94 -43.23
N ARG A 243 146.87 28.26 -42.25
CA ARG A 243 146.26 28.91 -41.06
C ARG A 243 147.24 29.60 -40.13
N LEU A 244 148.48 29.14 -40.07
CA LEU A 244 149.54 29.84 -39.33
C LEU A 244 149.73 31.28 -39.83
N ARG A 245 149.29 31.60 -41.04
CA ARG A 245 149.39 32.94 -41.63
C ARG A 245 148.21 33.87 -41.29
N GLU A 246 147.06 33.36 -40.84
CA GLU A 246 145.84 34.16 -40.59
C GLU A 246 145.66 34.61 -39.13
N ILE A 247 146.17 33.82 -38.17
CA ILE A 247 145.97 34.07 -36.73
C ILE A 247 146.57 35.41 -36.28
N GLU A 248 147.56 35.92 -37.00
CA GLU A 248 148.20 37.20 -36.71
C GLU A 248 147.27 38.41 -36.90
N TYR A 249 146.10 38.27 -37.55
CA TYR A 249 145.26 39.41 -37.98
C TYR A 249 144.08 39.79 -37.05
N LYS A 250 143.62 38.92 -36.14
CA LYS A 250 142.24 39.01 -35.58
C LYS A 250 142.06 39.53 -34.15
N LYS A 251 143.11 39.92 -33.43
CA LYS A 251 143.06 40.20 -31.98
C LYS A 251 142.50 41.56 -31.56
N GLU A 252 142.00 42.41 -32.46
CA GLU A 252 141.89 43.86 -32.18
C GLU A 252 140.45 44.44 -31.97
N LEU A 253 139.35 43.67 -32.02
CA LEU A 253 137.99 44.25 -32.27
C LEU A 253 136.95 44.29 -31.10
N LEU A 254 137.10 43.59 -29.96
CA LEU A 254 135.93 43.06 -29.21
C LEU A 254 135.39 43.80 -27.95
N GLU A 255 135.89 44.96 -27.50
CA GLU A 255 135.70 45.40 -26.09
C GLU A 255 134.56 46.41 -25.72
N ALA A 256 133.60 46.80 -26.59
CA ALA A 256 132.83 48.06 -26.40
C ALA A 256 131.34 48.05 -25.93
N GLN A 257 130.60 46.94 -25.79
CA GLN A 257 129.10 46.97 -25.89
C GLN A 257 128.18 46.88 -24.62
N ARG A 258 128.64 46.81 -23.35
CA ARG A 258 127.87 46.11 -22.27
C ARG A 258 126.98 46.89 -21.23
N ILE A 259 126.54 48.17 -21.34
CA ILE A 259 126.13 49.01 -20.15
C ILE A 259 124.65 49.53 -20.00
N LYS A 260 123.65 49.28 -20.86
CA LYS A 260 122.41 50.13 -20.91
C LYS A 260 121.06 49.70 -20.25
N GLU A 261 120.84 48.49 -19.71
CA GLU A 261 119.45 47.93 -19.61
C GLU A 261 118.66 47.95 -18.24
N GLU A 262 119.15 48.49 -17.12
CA GLU A 262 118.59 48.13 -15.76
C GLU A 262 117.55 49.07 -15.03
N LYS A 263 116.71 49.96 -15.63
CA LYS A 263 115.99 51.04 -14.87
C LYS A 263 114.42 51.11 -14.74
N GLU A 264 113.57 50.24 -15.29
CA GLU A 264 112.12 50.58 -15.47
C GLU A 264 111.00 49.95 -14.57
N ASN A 265 111.24 49.03 -13.62
CA ASN A 265 110.18 48.10 -13.15
C ASN A 265 109.37 48.37 -11.82
N GLU A 266 109.31 49.56 -11.19
CA GLU A 266 108.81 49.69 -9.78
C GLU A 266 107.43 50.39 -9.48
N LYS A 267 106.53 50.73 -10.42
CA LYS A 267 105.41 51.69 -10.15
C LYS A 267 103.95 51.18 -9.92
N GLU A 268 103.60 49.90 -10.04
CA GLU A 268 102.17 49.50 -10.23
C GLU A 268 101.33 49.06 -8.98
N LEU A 269 101.80 49.15 -7.72
CA LEU A 269 101.16 48.42 -6.58
C LEU A 269 100.10 49.15 -5.69
N LEU A 270 99.67 50.40 -5.95
CA LEU A 270 98.96 51.26 -4.94
C LEU A 270 97.40 51.33 -4.97
N PHE A 271 96.67 50.77 -5.95
CA PHE A 271 95.23 51.09 -6.16
C PHE A 271 94.17 50.16 -5.52
N ALA A 272 94.55 49.03 -4.90
CA ALA A 272 93.60 47.98 -4.51
C ALA A 272 92.87 48.17 -3.15
N THR A 273 93.26 49.13 -2.30
CA THR A 273 92.85 49.18 -0.88
C THR A 273 91.58 50.01 -0.58
N ALA A 274 91.00 50.74 -1.54
CA ALA A 274 89.92 51.71 -1.28
C ALA A 274 88.47 51.15 -1.27
N LYS A 275 88.18 49.97 -1.84
CA LYS A 275 86.78 49.55 -2.16
C LYS A 275 86.02 48.79 -1.06
N ARG A 276 86.61 48.52 0.12
CA ARG A 276 86.02 47.67 1.19
C ARG A 276 85.26 48.40 2.32
N LYS A 277 85.16 49.74 2.33
CA LYS A 277 84.57 50.51 3.45
C LYS A 277 83.05 50.84 3.38
N ILE A 278 82.31 50.48 2.31
CA ILE A 278 80.93 51.00 2.07
C ILE A 278 79.78 50.10 2.60
N GLY A 279 80.00 48.83 2.97
CA GLY A 279 78.91 47.86 3.24
C GLY A 279 78.41 47.71 4.69
N LYS A 280 78.84 48.53 5.65
CA LYS A 280 78.66 48.24 7.09
C LYS A 280 77.58 49.07 7.84
N ILE A 281 76.74 49.87 7.18
CA ILE A 281 75.84 50.85 7.85
C ILE A 281 74.33 50.54 7.73
N SER A 282 73.88 49.57 6.93
CA SER A 282 72.43 49.43 6.62
C SER A 282 71.64 48.33 7.34
N LEU A 283 72.23 47.52 8.23
CA LEU A 283 71.51 46.37 8.85
C LEU A 283 71.12 46.52 10.33
N GLU A 284 71.44 47.64 10.99
CA GLU A 284 71.25 47.81 12.44
C GLU A 284 70.00 48.65 12.85
N LYS A 285 69.03 48.90 11.95
CA LYS A 285 67.88 49.80 12.23
C LYS A 285 66.45 49.20 12.22
N GLU A 286 66.25 47.90 11.96
CA GLU A 286 64.88 47.35 11.79
C GLU A 286 64.44 46.30 12.85
N ALA A 287 65.35 45.86 13.73
CA ALA A 287 65.06 44.80 14.71
C ALA A 287 64.45 45.29 16.06
N ALA A 288 64.27 46.60 16.28
CA ALA A 288 63.89 47.15 17.59
C ALA A 288 62.40 47.52 17.78
N ALA A 289 61.52 47.36 16.78
CA ALA A 289 60.18 47.96 16.81
C ALA A 289 58.97 46.99 16.88
N LYS A 290 59.15 45.66 16.97
CA LYS A 290 58.03 44.70 16.82
C LYS A 290 57.69 43.84 18.05
N ALA A 291 58.45 43.92 19.14
CA ALA A 291 58.28 43.03 20.31
C ALA A 291 57.45 43.61 21.49
N ALA A 292 56.82 44.79 21.35
CA ALA A 292 56.20 45.51 22.48
C ALA A 292 54.68 45.78 22.38
N ARG A 293 53.93 45.17 21.45
CA ARG A 293 52.50 45.53 21.21
C ARG A 293 51.41 44.48 21.48
N ASN A 294 51.70 43.19 21.65
CA ASN A 294 50.63 42.17 21.62
C ASN A 294 50.48 41.29 22.89
N ALA A 295 50.82 41.79 24.09
CA ALA A 295 50.73 40.99 25.32
C ALA A 295 49.83 41.58 26.42
N VAL A 296 49.06 42.65 26.16
CA VAL A 296 48.34 43.40 27.21
C VAL A 296 46.81 43.46 27.01
N GLN A 297 46.24 42.96 25.92
CA GLN A 297 44.83 43.28 25.56
C GLN A 297 43.78 42.16 25.66
N GLU A 298 44.10 40.93 26.08
CA GLU A 298 43.09 39.85 26.12
C GLU A 298 42.79 39.25 27.49
N LYS A 299 43.35 39.78 28.58
CA LYS A 299 43.02 39.35 29.96
C LYS A 299 42.05 40.28 30.72
N MET A 300 41.38 41.19 30.02
CA MET A 300 40.46 42.19 30.61
C MET A 300 38.98 42.00 30.23
N ILE A 301 38.64 41.00 29.42
CA ILE A 301 37.26 40.75 28.95
C ILE A 301 36.53 39.71 29.85
N ASP A 302 37.27 38.95 30.67
CA ASP A 302 36.75 37.83 31.47
C ASP A 302 36.23 38.16 32.89
N SER A 303 36.13 39.42 33.32
CA SER A 303 35.76 39.76 34.72
C SER A 303 34.49 40.61 34.91
N LEU A 304 33.80 41.02 33.83
CA LEU A 304 32.61 41.91 33.92
C LEU A 304 31.26 41.23 33.60
N ALA A 305 31.25 40.06 32.96
CA ALA A 305 30.01 39.37 32.58
C ALA A 305 29.35 38.56 33.73
N GLN A 306 30.09 38.21 34.79
CA GLN A 306 29.59 37.36 35.88
C GLN A 306 28.93 38.11 37.05
N ARG A 307 28.86 39.46 36.99
CA ARG A 307 28.35 40.29 38.11
C ARG A 307 26.91 40.79 37.95
N ILE A 308 26.30 40.70 36.76
CA ILE A 308 25.00 41.32 36.44
C ILE A 308 23.80 40.35 36.60
N GLN A 309 24.04 39.04 36.75
CA GLN A 309 22.95 38.05 36.87
C GLN A 309 22.55 37.67 38.31
N LYS A 310 23.09 38.33 39.36
CA LYS A 310 22.81 37.97 40.77
C LYS A 310 21.99 39.00 41.58
N GLU A 311 21.38 40.03 40.98
CA GLU A 311 20.76 41.15 41.73
C GLU A 311 19.25 41.41 41.52
N ASN A 312 18.52 40.58 40.75
CA ASN A 312 17.08 40.82 40.44
C ASN A 312 16.08 39.80 41.04
N ALA A 313 16.45 39.12 42.13
CA ALA A 313 15.62 38.07 42.75
C ALA A 313 15.12 38.38 44.18
N TYR A 314 14.95 39.64 44.60
CA TYR A 314 14.46 39.96 45.96
C TYR A 314 13.69 41.30 46.09
N ARG A 315 12.69 41.59 45.24
CA ARG A 315 11.81 42.78 45.39
C ARG A 315 10.34 42.46 45.14
N GLU A 316 9.82 41.55 45.96
CA GLU A 316 8.44 41.06 45.92
C GLU A 316 7.81 41.07 47.33
N ALA A 317 7.92 42.16 48.11
CA ALA A 317 7.47 42.13 49.52
C ALA A 317 6.99 43.48 50.13
N SER A 318 6.05 44.21 49.50
CA SER A 318 5.40 45.36 50.18
C SER A 318 4.09 45.86 49.53
N LEU A 319 2.99 45.10 49.60
CA LEU A 319 1.64 45.55 49.17
C LEU A 319 0.51 44.78 49.89
N GLN A 320 0.42 44.91 51.23
CA GLN A 320 -0.61 44.28 52.08
C GLN A 320 -1.14 45.21 53.21
N ALA A 321 -1.30 46.53 52.97
CA ALA A 321 -1.74 47.48 54.01
C ALA A 321 -2.91 48.40 53.55
N ALA A 322 -4.12 47.86 53.33
CA ALA A 322 -5.27 48.64 52.83
C ALA A 322 -6.71 48.21 53.29
N THR A 323 -6.93 47.51 54.41
CA THR A 323 -8.27 46.92 54.74
C THR A 323 -8.91 47.23 56.10
N GLU A 324 -8.50 48.27 56.83
CA GLU A 324 -8.97 48.46 58.24
C GLU A 324 -9.71 49.77 58.58
N ILE A 325 -10.28 50.50 57.60
CA ILE A 325 -10.99 51.79 57.85
C ILE A 325 -12.54 51.67 57.87
N ASP A 326 -13.16 50.55 57.48
CA ASP A 326 -14.62 50.47 57.22
C ASP A 326 -15.57 50.14 58.41
N LYS A 327 -15.09 49.90 59.65
CA LYS A 327 -15.96 49.34 60.72
C LYS A 327 -16.61 50.32 61.71
N ASN A 328 -16.35 51.64 61.70
CA ASN A 328 -16.71 52.52 62.83
C ASN A 328 -17.91 53.49 62.64
N LYS A 329 -18.83 53.30 61.68
CA LYS A 329 -19.99 54.23 61.43
C LYS A 329 -21.40 53.75 61.88
N TRP A 330 -21.57 52.58 62.50
CA TRP A 330 -22.89 51.94 62.69
C TRP A 330 -23.65 52.29 64.01
N ASN A 331 -23.00 52.79 65.06
CA ASN A 331 -23.53 52.74 66.44
C ASN A 331 -24.28 54.00 66.99
N LYS A 332 -24.97 54.84 66.19
CA LYS A 332 -25.60 56.10 66.71
C LYS A 332 -27.11 56.33 66.46
N ARG A 333 -27.97 55.31 66.26
CA ARG A 333 -29.41 55.50 65.87
C ARG A 333 -30.51 55.03 66.85
N VAL A 334 -30.23 54.55 68.06
CA VAL A 334 -31.18 53.68 68.81
C VAL A 334 -32.06 54.36 69.90
N GLU A 335 -31.82 55.60 70.33
CA GLU A 335 -32.37 56.05 71.64
C GLU A 335 -33.72 56.83 71.68
N ASP A 336 -34.40 57.18 70.58
CA ASP A 336 -35.54 58.14 70.62
C ASP A 336 -37.00 57.58 70.79
N GLU A 337 -37.26 56.27 70.78
CA GLU A 337 -38.64 55.72 70.63
C GLU A 337 -39.56 55.65 71.88
N ILE A 338 -39.09 55.85 73.11
CA ILE A 338 -39.79 55.29 74.29
C ILE A 338 -40.99 56.11 74.84
N ARG A 339 -41.13 57.41 74.53
CA ARG A 339 -42.00 58.32 75.31
C ARG A 339 -43.53 58.37 75.04
N LYS A 340 -44.10 57.66 74.05
CA LYS A 340 -45.50 57.88 73.57
C LYS A 340 -46.62 57.03 74.18
N LYS A 341 -46.40 56.24 75.25
CA LYS A 341 -47.30 55.10 75.56
C LYS A 341 -48.41 55.31 76.61
N GLU A 342 -48.40 56.36 77.43
CA GLU A 342 -49.16 56.34 78.71
C GLU A 342 -50.62 56.88 78.66
N ASP A 343 -50.98 57.80 77.76
CA ASP A 343 -52.31 58.44 77.78
C ASP A 343 -53.48 57.54 77.33
N THR A 344 -53.16 56.33 76.86
CA THR A 344 -54.09 55.38 76.25
C THR A 344 -55.02 54.64 77.23
N PHE A 345 -54.79 54.73 78.54
CA PHE A 345 -55.40 53.78 79.49
C PHE A 345 -56.81 54.11 80.00
N LYS A 346 -57.29 55.35 79.96
CA LYS A 346 -58.52 55.77 80.67
C LYS A 346 -59.82 55.65 79.87
N GLU A 347 -59.77 55.70 78.55
CA GLU A 347 -60.93 55.46 77.67
C GLU A 347 -61.43 54.00 77.72
N ILE A 348 -60.66 53.11 78.36
CA ILE A 348 -60.88 51.67 78.42
C ILE A 348 -62.08 51.28 79.30
N GLU A 349 -62.45 52.08 80.32
CA GLU A 349 -63.38 51.61 81.35
C GLU A 349 -64.87 51.79 81.04
N ALA A 350 -65.29 52.94 80.50
CA ALA A 350 -66.70 53.17 80.17
C ALA A 350 -67.21 52.24 79.05
N HIS A 351 -66.29 51.83 78.17
CA HIS A 351 -66.48 50.76 77.20
C HIS A 351 -66.91 49.43 77.86
N ARG A 352 -66.49 49.12 79.11
CA ARG A 352 -66.69 47.80 79.74
C ARG A 352 -68.15 47.47 80.06
N LEU A 353 -68.97 48.43 80.47
CA LEU A 353 -70.32 48.15 80.95
C LEU A 353 -71.34 47.97 79.82
N LYS A 354 -71.20 48.77 78.74
CA LYS A 354 -72.03 48.61 77.54
C LYS A 354 -71.76 47.26 76.86
N VAL A 355 -70.49 46.85 76.87
CA VAL A 355 -70.04 45.53 76.43
C VAL A 355 -70.75 44.39 77.17
N LEU A 356 -71.03 44.50 78.47
CA LEU A 356 -71.64 43.38 79.21
C LEU A 356 -73.07 43.03 78.76
N LYS A 357 -73.89 44.02 78.40
CA LYS A 357 -75.27 43.76 77.94
C LYS A 357 -75.30 43.28 76.50
N GLU A 358 -74.51 43.91 75.64
CA GLU A 358 -74.31 43.45 74.27
C GLU A 358 -73.77 42.01 74.26
N ASN A 359 -72.89 41.65 75.20
CA ASN A 359 -72.39 40.29 75.36
C ASN A 359 -73.48 39.26 75.70
N GLU A 360 -74.47 39.58 76.52
CA GLU A 360 -75.48 38.57 76.91
C GLU A 360 -76.45 38.25 75.77
N GLU A 361 -76.87 39.26 75.00
CA GLU A 361 -77.66 39.06 73.78
C GLU A 361 -76.85 38.42 72.65
N LEU A 362 -75.54 38.69 72.62
CA LEU A 362 -74.61 37.99 71.75
C LEU A 362 -74.53 36.51 72.14
N ARG A 363 -74.41 36.16 73.43
CA ARG A 363 -74.33 34.77 73.90
C ARG A 363 -75.52 33.90 73.54
N VAL A 364 -76.73 34.47 73.52
CA VAL A 364 -77.93 33.72 73.11
C VAL A 364 -77.92 33.47 71.60
N ARG A 365 -77.58 34.49 70.80
CA ARG A 365 -77.39 34.32 69.35
C ARG A 365 -76.27 33.35 69.03
N ASP A 366 -75.12 33.50 69.68
CA ASP A 366 -73.97 32.60 69.58
C ASP A 366 -74.36 31.15 69.95
N ALA A 367 -75.25 30.95 70.92
CA ALA A 367 -75.70 29.61 71.32
C ALA A 367 -76.66 28.97 70.29
N GLU A 368 -77.47 29.77 69.59
CA GLU A 368 -78.34 29.30 68.50
C GLU A 368 -77.51 29.04 67.23
N GLU A 369 -76.64 29.96 66.88
CA GLU A 369 -75.65 29.81 65.79
C GLU A 369 -74.76 28.59 66.04
N ALA A 370 -74.27 28.37 67.27
CA ALA A 370 -73.48 27.19 67.62
C ALA A 370 -74.26 25.87 67.45
N LYS A 371 -75.57 25.86 67.70
CA LYS A 371 -76.42 24.66 67.48
C LYS A 371 -76.62 24.39 66.00
N GLU A 372 -76.82 25.43 65.19
CA GLU A 372 -76.89 25.29 63.73
C GLU A 372 -75.55 24.86 63.14
N GLU A 373 -74.45 25.46 63.60
CA GLU A 373 -73.09 25.07 63.24
C GLU A 373 -72.80 23.62 63.62
N LEU A 374 -73.20 23.18 64.82
CA LEU A 374 -73.01 21.79 65.24
C LEU A 374 -73.74 20.80 64.32
N LYS A 375 -74.96 21.12 63.89
CA LYS A 375 -75.70 20.28 62.92
C LYS A 375 -75.00 20.28 61.56
N ARG A 376 -74.53 21.44 61.08
CA ARG A 376 -73.74 21.53 59.84
C ARG A 376 -72.45 20.72 59.95
N LEU A 377 -71.77 20.75 61.09
CA LEU A 377 -70.56 19.96 61.36
C LEU A 377 -70.86 18.46 61.37
N GLN A 378 -71.97 18.02 61.97
CA GLN A 378 -72.39 16.62 61.94
C GLN A 378 -72.68 16.13 60.51
N GLU A 379 -73.41 16.92 59.72
CA GLU A 379 -73.66 16.59 58.31
C GLU A 379 -72.37 16.59 57.46
N LEU A 380 -71.44 17.51 57.74
CA LEU A 380 -70.12 17.53 57.11
C LEU A 380 -69.29 16.31 57.50
N ASP A 381 -69.30 15.92 58.78
CA ASP A 381 -68.60 14.74 59.27
C ASP A 381 -69.14 13.45 58.66
N GLU A 382 -70.46 13.31 58.53
CA GLU A 382 -71.08 12.18 57.84
C GLU A 382 -70.66 12.13 56.36
N LYS A 383 -70.75 13.25 55.65
CA LYS A 383 -70.29 13.35 54.26
C LYS A 383 -68.80 13.01 54.12
N ASN A 384 -67.95 13.53 55.02
CA ASN A 384 -66.53 13.24 55.04
C ASN A 384 -66.24 11.76 55.29
N ARG A 385 -66.99 11.10 56.19
CA ARG A 385 -66.87 9.65 56.42
C ARG A 385 -67.20 8.84 55.16
N PHE A 386 -68.31 9.17 54.48
CA PHE A 386 -68.66 8.52 53.22
C PHE A 386 -67.61 8.76 52.13
N GLU A 387 -67.08 9.97 52.02
CA GLU A 387 -65.97 10.28 51.11
C GLU A 387 -64.70 9.49 51.45
N ASP A 388 -64.34 9.38 52.72
CA ASP A 388 -63.18 8.63 53.18
C ASP A 388 -63.31 7.13 52.91
N GLU A 389 -64.50 6.56 53.11
CA GLU A 389 -64.77 5.16 52.75
C GLU A 389 -64.65 4.94 51.24
N LYS A 390 -65.20 5.86 50.43
CA LYS A 390 -65.06 5.82 48.97
C LYS A 390 -63.59 5.93 48.55
N ARG A 391 -62.82 6.85 49.15
CA ARG A 391 -61.37 7.01 48.93
C ARG A 391 -60.61 5.74 49.33
N LYS A 392 -60.94 5.11 50.46
CA LYS A 392 -60.33 3.83 50.89
C LYS A 392 -60.60 2.71 49.89
N ILE A 393 -61.83 2.58 49.38
CA ILE A 393 -62.18 1.58 48.37
C ILE A 393 -61.42 1.84 47.08
N GLN A 394 -61.40 3.09 46.60
CA GLN A 394 -60.65 3.48 45.40
C GLN A 394 -59.14 3.22 45.56
N ASN A 395 -58.56 3.55 46.72
CA ASN A 395 -57.14 3.28 46.98
C ASN A 395 -56.83 1.79 47.04
N ARG A 396 -57.74 0.96 47.58
CA ARG A 396 -57.61 -0.50 47.53
C ARG A 396 -57.68 -1.03 46.10
N GLN A 397 -58.56 -0.50 45.26
CA GLN A 397 -58.66 -0.87 43.84
C GLN A 397 -57.38 -0.49 43.08
N LYS A 398 -56.94 0.77 43.20
CA LYS A 398 -55.68 1.25 42.64
C LYS A 398 -54.47 0.42 43.10
N GLY A 399 -54.44 0.02 44.39
CA GLY A 399 -53.39 -0.85 44.92
C GLY A 399 -53.39 -2.25 44.30
N ARG A 400 -54.57 -2.81 44.00
CA ARG A 400 -54.69 -4.10 43.29
C ARG A 400 -54.28 -3.98 41.82
N GLU A 401 -54.72 -2.93 41.14
CA GLU A 401 -54.33 -2.64 39.75
C GLU A 401 -52.81 -2.48 39.63
N LEU A 402 -52.20 -1.71 40.54
CA LEU A 402 -50.75 -1.52 40.59
C LEU A 402 -50.02 -2.85 40.85
N ALA A 403 -50.51 -3.69 41.76
CA ALA A 403 -49.93 -5.01 42.01
C ALA A 403 -50.03 -5.94 40.79
N GLN A 404 -51.13 -5.87 40.02
CA GLN A 404 -51.27 -6.60 38.77
C GLN A 404 -50.27 -6.11 37.71
N ILE A 405 -50.09 -4.80 37.56
CA ILE A 405 -49.09 -4.21 36.65
C ILE A 405 -47.69 -4.70 37.01
N TYR A 406 -47.29 -4.65 38.30
CA TYR A 406 -45.98 -5.16 38.73
C TYR A 406 -45.82 -6.66 38.43
N LEU A 407 -46.86 -7.46 38.61
CA LEU A 407 -46.82 -8.90 38.29
C LEU A 407 -46.62 -9.13 36.78
N GLU A 408 -47.28 -8.35 35.94
CA GLU A 408 -47.12 -8.40 34.49
C GLU A 408 -45.72 -7.94 34.06
N GLU A 409 -45.18 -6.88 34.64
CA GLU A 409 -43.81 -6.41 34.38
C GLU A 409 -42.77 -7.47 34.77
N MET A 410 -42.94 -8.11 35.93
CA MET A 410 -42.09 -9.21 36.36
C MET A 410 -42.12 -10.38 35.36
N LYS A 411 -43.30 -10.76 34.86
CA LYS A 411 -43.43 -11.79 33.82
C LYS A 411 -42.77 -11.37 32.51
N ARG A 412 -42.97 -10.12 32.06
CA ARG A 412 -42.30 -9.61 30.84
C ARG A 412 -40.79 -9.67 30.97
N HIS A 413 -40.24 -9.26 32.11
CA HIS A 413 -38.81 -9.30 32.36
C HIS A 413 -38.27 -10.74 32.44
N GLU A 414 -39.03 -11.68 33.02
CA GLU A 414 -38.71 -13.12 32.99
C GLU A 414 -38.68 -13.66 31.55
N ASP A 415 -39.70 -13.34 30.75
CA ASP A 415 -39.80 -13.72 29.34
C ASP A 415 -38.65 -13.12 28.51
N GLU A 416 -38.28 -11.87 28.77
CA GLU A 416 -37.13 -11.20 28.15
C GLU A 416 -35.81 -11.89 28.51
N LYS A 417 -35.61 -12.28 29.78
CA LYS A 417 -34.44 -13.06 30.20
C LYS A 417 -34.38 -14.41 29.50
N VAL A 418 -35.51 -15.11 29.39
CA VAL A 418 -35.59 -16.40 28.68
C VAL A 418 -35.29 -16.20 27.19
N LYS A 419 -35.84 -15.16 26.56
CA LYS A 419 -35.52 -14.80 25.17
C LYS A 419 -34.04 -14.48 25.00
N ALA A 420 -33.44 -13.68 25.88
CA ALA A 420 -32.03 -13.34 25.87
C ALA A 420 -31.14 -14.58 26.00
N ARG A 421 -31.47 -15.51 26.91
CA ARG A 421 -30.77 -16.80 27.05
C ARG A 421 -30.88 -17.65 25.78
N LYS A 422 -32.06 -17.73 25.17
CA LYS A 422 -32.27 -18.46 23.90
C LYS A 422 -31.47 -17.83 22.76
N LEU A 423 -31.45 -16.50 22.67
CA LEU A 423 -30.66 -15.76 21.68
C LEU A 423 -29.16 -15.99 21.87
N ALA A 424 -28.66 -15.95 23.11
CA ALA A 424 -27.27 -16.23 23.42
C ALA A 424 -26.88 -17.68 23.05
N ALA A 425 -27.76 -18.66 23.33
CA ALA A 425 -27.52 -20.04 22.93
C ALA A 425 -27.49 -20.22 21.41
N LYS A 426 -28.39 -19.56 20.67
CA LYS A 426 -28.36 -19.56 19.19
C LYS A 426 -27.09 -18.90 18.65
N PHE A 427 -26.68 -17.78 19.22
CA PHE A 427 -25.45 -17.09 18.84
C PHE A 427 -24.24 -18.00 19.02
N LEU A 428 -24.14 -18.72 20.15
CA LEU A 428 -23.05 -19.66 20.39
C LEU A 428 -23.03 -20.78 19.33
N GLN A 429 -24.18 -21.38 19.02
CA GLN A 429 -24.29 -22.40 17.97
C GLN A 429 -23.90 -21.87 16.59
N GLU A 430 -24.23 -20.61 16.26
CA GLU A 430 -23.80 -19.97 15.02
C GLU A 430 -22.28 -19.75 14.99
N THR A 431 -21.69 -19.31 16.10
CA THR A 431 -20.23 -19.12 16.20
C THR A 431 -19.46 -20.44 16.07
N GLU A 432 -19.96 -21.53 16.65
CA GLU A 432 -19.35 -22.86 16.52
C GLU A 432 -19.37 -23.35 15.06
N LYS A 433 -20.50 -23.21 14.36
CA LYS A 433 -20.60 -23.53 12.93
C LYS A 433 -19.65 -22.70 12.08
N GLN A 434 -19.50 -21.41 12.41
CA GLN A 434 -18.55 -20.53 11.72
C GLN A 434 -17.11 -20.97 11.94
N GLU A 435 -16.77 -21.36 13.16
CA GLU A 435 -15.44 -21.89 13.47
C GLU A 435 -15.19 -23.23 12.74
N GLU A 436 -16.17 -24.14 12.68
CA GLU A 436 -16.05 -25.38 11.89
C GLU A 436 -15.79 -25.09 10.41
N MET A 437 -16.53 -24.14 9.81
CA MET A 437 -16.29 -23.71 8.43
C MET A 437 -14.89 -23.11 8.25
N PHE A 438 -14.44 -22.28 9.19
CA PHE A 438 -13.09 -21.72 9.19
C PHE A 438 -12.03 -22.82 9.24
N GLN A 439 -12.16 -23.77 10.18
CA GLN A 439 -11.17 -24.82 10.39
C GLN A 439 -11.09 -25.74 9.18
N ASN A 440 -12.22 -26.16 8.59
CA ASN A 440 -12.24 -26.95 7.36
C ASN A 440 -11.52 -26.22 6.22
N TYR A 441 -11.77 -24.92 6.06
CA TYR A 441 -11.07 -24.09 5.08
C TYR A 441 -9.57 -23.98 5.37
N ALA A 442 -9.20 -23.67 6.60
CA ALA A 442 -7.81 -23.52 7.02
C ALA A 442 -7.03 -24.82 6.82
N THR A 443 -7.62 -25.98 7.14
CA THR A 443 -7.01 -27.30 6.90
C THR A 443 -6.78 -27.55 5.42
N ARG A 444 -7.77 -27.27 4.55
CA ARG A 444 -7.59 -27.41 3.09
C ARG A 444 -6.44 -26.56 2.56
N VAL A 445 -6.39 -25.29 2.97
CA VAL A 445 -5.32 -24.37 2.55
C VAL A 445 -3.96 -24.80 3.10
N ILE A 446 -3.88 -25.20 4.37
CA ILE A 446 -2.64 -25.70 4.98
C ILE A 446 -2.14 -26.93 4.23
N ASN A 447 -3.00 -27.89 3.93
CA ASN A 447 -2.63 -29.11 3.20
C ASN A 447 -2.09 -28.76 1.80
N ASN A 448 -2.79 -27.90 1.05
CA ASN A 448 -2.33 -27.44 -0.26
C ASN A 448 -0.98 -26.70 -0.20
N CYS A 449 -0.75 -25.91 0.85
CA CYS A 449 0.53 -25.25 1.08
C CYS A 449 1.64 -26.24 1.44
N GLU A 450 1.36 -27.28 2.21
CA GLU A 450 2.32 -28.35 2.54
C GLU A 450 2.71 -29.15 1.30
N GLU A 451 1.74 -29.52 0.45
CA GLU A 451 1.99 -30.21 -0.83
C GLU A 451 2.87 -29.38 -1.76
N THR A 452 2.74 -28.06 -1.74
CA THR A 452 3.56 -27.16 -2.55
C THR A 452 4.88 -26.77 -1.88
N GLY A 453 5.17 -27.27 -0.67
CA GLY A 453 6.40 -26.98 0.06
C GLY A 453 6.49 -25.54 0.60
N ILE A 454 5.35 -24.88 0.83
CA ILE A 454 5.28 -23.57 1.49
C ILE A 454 5.31 -23.78 3.01
N PRO A 455 6.13 -23.03 3.76
CA PRO A 455 6.15 -23.12 5.22
C PRO A 455 4.79 -22.77 5.85
N THR A 456 4.17 -23.73 6.54
CA THR A 456 2.81 -23.58 7.10
C THR A 456 2.76 -23.18 8.58
N TYR A 457 3.91 -22.94 9.21
CA TYR A 457 3.98 -22.64 10.65
C TYR A 457 3.12 -21.44 11.07
N ALA A 458 3.18 -20.34 10.31
CA ALA A 458 2.38 -19.14 10.58
C ALA A 458 0.87 -19.43 10.44
N MET A 459 0.49 -20.20 9.42
CA MET A 459 -0.91 -20.57 9.16
C MET A 459 -1.47 -21.45 10.29
N LYS A 460 -0.72 -22.47 10.73
CA LYS A 460 -1.09 -23.32 11.87
C LYS A 460 -1.25 -22.54 13.17
N LYS A 461 -0.35 -21.57 13.41
CA LYS A 461 -0.42 -20.69 14.59
C LYS A 461 -1.72 -19.88 14.59
N VAL A 462 -2.08 -19.27 13.45
CA VAL A 462 -3.33 -18.51 13.34
C VAL A 462 -4.52 -19.45 13.45
N ALA A 463 -4.55 -20.57 12.72
CA ALA A 463 -5.65 -21.53 12.73
C ALA A 463 -6.01 -22.01 14.15
N ASN A 464 -5.01 -22.25 15.01
CA ASN A 464 -5.24 -22.71 16.39
C ASN A 464 -5.80 -21.66 17.35
N GLN A 465 -5.75 -20.36 17.03
CA GLN A 465 -6.25 -19.29 17.91
C GLN A 465 -7.78 -19.15 17.84
N LYS A 466 -8.55 -19.69 18.77
CA LYS A 466 -10.02 -19.56 18.74
C LYS A 466 -10.47 -18.08 18.81
N SER A 467 -11.36 -17.69 17.90
CA SER A 467 -12.04 -16.38 17.93
C SER A 467 -13.23 -16.42 18.88
N VAL A 468 -13.40 -15.40 19.71
CA VAL A 468 -14.54 -15.30 20.65
C VAL A 468 -15.79 -14.77 19.96
N ASP A 469 -15.64 -13.95 18.91
CA ASP A 469 -16.73 -13.20 18.28
C ASP A 469 -17.19 -13.75 16.91
N GLY A 470 -16.71 -14.93 16.49
CA GLY A 470 -16.99 -15.49 15.17
C GLY A 470 -16.51 -14.60 14.01
N PHE A 471 -17.18 -14.67 12.85
CA PHE A 471 -16.88 -13.85 11.68
C PHE A 471 -17.55 -12.47 11.69
N GLY A 472 -18.42 -12.18 12.67
CA GLY A 472 -19.20 -10.94 12.73
C GLY A 472 -20.31 -10.81 11.67
N THR A 473 -20.44 -11.78 10.78
CA THR A 473 -21.50 -11.87 9.76
C THR A 473 -22.57 -12.87 10.16
N ARG A 474 -23.85 -12.46 10.17
CA ARG A 474 -24.97 -13.40 10.35
C ARG A 474 -25.11 -14.22 9.07
N ILE A 475 -24.80 -15.50 9.15
CA ILE A 475 -25.07 -16.46 8.08
C ILE A 475 -26.50 -16.91 8.29
N THR A 476 -27.39 -16.50 7.39
CA THR A 476 -28.81 -16.85 7.43
C THR A 476 -29.03 -18.27 6.91
N GLU A 477 -30.05 -18.98 7.41
CA GLU A 477 -30.33 -20.37 7.01
C GLU A 477 -30.65 -20.52 5.51
N THR A 478 -31.10 -19.44 4.85
CA THR A 478 -31.26 -19.34 3.39
C THR A 478 -29.95 -19.36 2.61
N ASP A 479 -28.80 -19.35 3.30
CA ASP A 479 -27.48 -19.41 2.70
C ASP A 479 -26.98 -20.86 2.48
N ARG A 480 -27.74 -21.85 2.96
CA ARG A 480 -27.42 -23.30 2.84
C ARG A 480 -27.89 -23.95 1.54
N SER A 481 -28.68 -23.24 0.72
CA SER A 481 -29.13 -23.75 -0.57
C SER A 481 -28.00 -23.66 -1.61
N GLU A 482 -27.27 -24.77 -1.70
CA GLU A 482 -26.67 -25.38 -2.90
C GLU A 482 -25.59 -24.55 -3.65
N GLU A 483 -24.44 -25.18 -3.86
CA GLU A 483 -23.27 -24.90 -4.73
C GLU A 483 -22.49 -23.56 -4.66
N CYS A 484 -22.78 -22.63 -3.75
CA CYS A 484 -21.83 -21.53 -3.53
C CYS A 484 -20.75 -21.98 -2.53
N GLU A 485 -19.59 -22.43 -3.02
CA GLU A 485 -18.39 -22.61 -2.19
C GLU A 485 -18.00 -21.27 -1.56
N LEU A 486 -18.34 -21.10 -0.28
CA LEU A 486 -18.19 -19.83 0.45
C LEU A 486 -16.74 -19.35 0.49
N LEU A 487 -15.78 -20.28 0.49
CA LEU A 487 -14.35 -20.00 0.46
C LEU A 487 -13.70 -20.91 -0.60
N PRO A 488 -13.31 -20.35 -1.76
CA PRO A 488 -12.59 -21.11 -2.77
C PRO A 488 -11.25 -21.55 -2.21
N ASP A 489 -10.79 -22.73 -2.61
CA ASP A 489 -9.42 -23.16 -2.35
C ASP A 489 -8.51 -22.15 -3.05
N LEU A 490 -7.87 -21.27 -2.27
CA LEU A 490 -6.89 -20.34 -2.79
C LEU A 490 -5.73 -21.22 -3.28
N PRO A 491 -5.48 -21.32 -4.60
CA PRO A 491 -4.26 -21.95 -5.02
C PRO A 491 -3.12 -21.11 -4.42
N PRO A 492 -2.12 -21.74 -3.76
CA PRO A 492 -0.91 -21.02 -3.42
C PRO A 492 -0.41 -20.34 -4.69
N TYR A 493 0.01 -19.08 -4.58
CA TYR A 493 0.29 -18.18 -5.69
C TYR A 493 1.23 -18.86 -6.69
N LYS A 494 0.68 -19.61 -7.65
CA LYS A 494 1.42 -20.21 -8.76
C LYS A 494 1.69 -19.07 -9.70
N VAL A 495 2.67 -18.23 -9.34
CA VAL A 495 3.39 -17.52 -10.39
C VAL A 495 3.94 -18.64 -11.27
N HIS A 496 3.56 -18.61 -12.54
CA HIS A 496 4.23 -19.34 -13.60
C HIS A 496 5.70 -18.89 -13.64
N LEU A 497 6.49 -19.38 -12.70
CA LEU A 497 7.95 -19.38 -12.76
C LEU A 497 8.34 -20.70 -13.43
N SER A 498 7.88 -20.86 -14.68
CA SER A 498 8.62 -21.65 -15.64
C SER A 498 9.89 -20.85 -15.94
N LEU A 499 10.94 -21.12 -15.17
CA LEU A 499 12.31 -20.76 -15.49
C LEU A 499 12.95 -21.92 -16.25
#